data_AF-A0A258AWA0-F1
#
_entry.id   AF-A0A258AWA0-F1
#
_cell.length_a   1.000
_cell.length_b   1.000
_cell.length_c   1.000
_cell.angle_alpha   90.00
_cell.angle_beta   90.00
_cell.angle_gamma   90.00
#
_symmetry.space_group_name_H-M   'P 1'
#
loop_
_entity.id
_entity.type
_entity.pdbx_description
1 polymer ?
#
loop_
_entity_poly.entity_id
_entity_poly.type
_entity_poly.pdbx_seq_one_letter_code
_entity_poly.pdbx_strand_id
1 'polypeptide(L)'
;MPPVAAMPADNLDFAWDRPETASSLRARLATSTGVDWLHTAAWLMREARVDQVWQFLTLRQVAESFPQLSPMLGRRRPVWEHLLRAAHELGRI
;
A
#
# COMPACT_ATOMS: atom_id res chain seq x y z
N MET A 1 10.64 25.60 23.09
CA MET A 1 9.73 25.15 22.02
C MET A 1 10.27 23.84 21.49
N PRO A 2 9.48 22.76 21.37
CA PRO A 2 9.93 21.60 20.61
C PRO A 2 10.07 22.01 19.13
N PRO A 3 11.00 21.44 18.37
CA PRO A 3 11.06 21.67 16.93
C PRO A 3 9.76 21.17 16.32
N VAL A 4 9.03 22.08 15.66
CA VAL A 4 7.99 21.70 14.70
C VAL A 4 8.69 20.78 13.70
N ALA A 5 8.36 19.49 13.74
CA ALA A 5 8.81 18.55 12.72
C ALA A 5 8.39 19.17 11.39
N ALA A 6 9.36 19.66 10.61
CA ALA A 6 9.10 20.21 9.30
C ALA A 6 8.30 19.13 8.56
N MET A 7 7.03 19.41 8.25
CA MET A 7 6.24 18.49 7.45
C MET A 7 7.08 18.25 6.20
N PRO A 8 7.55 17.02 5.95
CA PRO A 8 8.37 16.77 4.78
C PRO A 8 7.54 17.21 3.57
N ALA A 9 8.11 18.04 2.70
CA ALA A 9 7.45 18.48 1.47
C ALA A 9 7.02 17.30 0.56
N ASP A 10 7.46 16.09 0.93
CA ASP A 10 7.22 14.80 0.30
C ASP A 10 6.26 13.90 1.12
N ASN A 11 5.45 14.47 2.02
CA ASN A 11 4.48 13.69 2.78
C ASN A 11 3.44 13.11 1.81
N LEU A 12 3.16 11.82 1.94
CA LEU A 12 2.18 11.17 1.07
C LEU A 12 0.80 11.80 1.30
N ASP A 13 0.13 12.21 0.23
CA ASP A 13 -1.19 12.87 0.29
C ASP A 13 -2.24 12.04 1.06
N PHE A 14 -2.13 10.71 1.00
CA PHE A 14 -2.97 9.78 1.73
C PHE A 14 -2.50 9.46 3.16
N ALA A 15 -1.30 9.89 3.55
CA ALA A 15 -0.73 9.71 4.89
C ALA A 15 -0.83 11.00 5.72
N TRP A 16 -1.98 11.66 5.69
CA TRP A 16 -2.20 12.91 6.43
C TRP A 16 -2.12 12.73 7.96
N ASP A 17 -2.38 11.51 8.46
CA ASP A 17 -2.35 11.17 9.89
C ASP A 17 -0.93 10.98 10.45
N ARG A 18 0.08 10.79 9.59
CA ARG A 18 1.45 10.51 10.04
C ARG A 18 2.52 11.13 9.14
N PRO A 19 3.68 11.51 9.70
CA PRO A 19 4.81 11.96 8.90
C PRO A 19 5.44 10.75 8.18
N GLU A 20 4.86 10.34 7.06
CA GLU A 20 5.32 9.24 6.23
C GLU A 20 5.56 9.70 4.80
N THR A 21 6.81 9.58 4.36
CA THR A 21 7.25 9.91 3.00
C THR A 21 7.29 8.67 2.12
N ALA A 22 7.30 8.87 0.80
CA ALA A 22 7.46 7.78 -0.17
C ALA A 22 8.74 6.96 0.11
N SER A 23 9.85 7.63 0.44
CA SER A 23 11.14 6.98 0.74
C SER A 23 11.09 6.13 2.00
N SER A 24 10.46 6.63 3.07
CA SER A 24 10.30 5.88 4.33
C SER A 24 9.43 4.64 4.12
N LEU A 25 8.31 4.80 3.40
CA LEU A 25 7.41 3.69 3.10
C LEU A 25 8.09 2.61 2.25
N ARG A 26 8.87 3.00 1.23
CA ARG A 26 9.66 2.05 0.42
C ARG A 26 10.69 1.31 1.27
N ALA A 27 11.42 2.03 2.12
CA ALA A 27 12.40 1.40 3.01
C ALA A 27 11.72 0.41 3.96
N ARG A 28 10.53 0.74 4.49
CA ARG A 28 9.76 -0.14 5.35
C ARG A 28 9.26 -1.37 4.62
N LEU A 29 8.68 -1.22 3.43
CA LEU A 29 8.28 -2.35 2.59
C LEU A 29 9.45 -3.23 2.14
N ALA A 30 10.66 -2.68 2.01
CA ALA A 30 11.86 -3.43 1.68
C ALA A 30 12.45 -4.19 2.89
N THR A 31 12.29 -3.65 4.10
CA THR A 31 12.87 -4.22 5.32
C THR A 31 11.90 -5.16 6.04
N SER A 32 10.62 -4.84 6.01
CA SER A 32 9.55 -5.62 6.65
C SER A 32 9.28 -6.90 5.88
N THR A 33 9.12 -7.99 6.60
CA THR A 33 8.76 -9.30 6.04
C THR A 33 7.58 -9.92 6.80
N GLY A 34 6.85 -10.82 6.15
CA GLY A 34 5.72 -11.52 6.75
C GLY A 34 4.57 -10.58 7.13
N VAL A 35 4.12 -10.65 8.39
CA VAL A 35 2.90 -9.98 8.87
C VAL A 35 3.02 -8.45 8.86
N ASP A 36 4.19 -7.91 9.18
CA ASP A 36 4.42 -6.46 9.20
C ASP A 36 4.32 -5.84 7.80
N TRP A 37 4.83 -6.57 6.80
CA TRP A 37 4.68 -6.22 5.39
C TRP A 37 3.21 -6.23 4.97
N LEU A 38 2.45 -7.28 5.35
CA LEU A 38 1.02 -7.38 5.04
C LEU A 38 0.23 -6.22 5.65
N HIS A 39 0.51 -5.86 6.90
CA HIS A 39 -0.15 -4.73 7.55
C HIS A 39 0.14 -3.40 6.84
N THR A 40 1.40 -3.19 6.45
CA THR A 40 1.82 -1.99 5.72
C THR A 40 1.20 -1.94 4.32
N ALA A 41 1.17 -3.06 3.60
CA ALA A 41 0.56 -3.18 2.28
C ALA A 41 -0.97 -3.00 2.33
N ALA A 42 -1.65 -3.62 3.29
CA ALA A 42 -3.10 -3.48 3.48
C ALA A 42 -3.49 -2.04 3.82
N TRP A 43 -2.72 -1.38 4.70
CA TRP A 43 -2.90 0.04 4.99
C TRP A 43 -2.73 0.89 3.73
N LEU A 44 -1.65 0.66 2.96
CA LEU A 44 -1.38 1.40 1.72
C LEU A 44 -2.53 1.26 0.72
N MET A 45 -3.02 0.03 0.49
CA MET A 45 -4.13 -0.26 -0.41
C MET A 45 -5.48 0.36 0.06
N ARG A 46 -5.61 0.64 1.35
CA ARG A 46 -6.79 1.27 1.96
C ARG A 46 -6.79 2.78 1.88
N GLU A 47 -5.63 3.40 2.02
CA GLU A 47 -5.53 4.86 2.04
C GLU A 47 -5.20 5.41 0.64
N ALA A 48 -4.17 4.87 -0.01
CA ALA A 48 -3.66 5.38 -1.28
C ALA A 48 -4.54 5.05 -2.48
N ARG A 49 -4.41 5.84 -3.54
CA ARG A 49 -5.06 5.55 -4.83
C ARG A 49 -4.37 4.36 -5.49
N VAL A 50 -5.10 3.60 -6.31
CA VAL A 50 -4.59 2.39 -7.00
C VAL A 50 -3.30 2.68 -7.76
N ASP A 51 -3.24 3.80 -8.49
CA ASP A 51 -2.03 4.25 -9.20
C ASP A 51 -0.82 4.45 -8.26
N GLN A 52 -1.05 5.08 -7.11
CA GLN A 52 0.01 5.30 -6.11
C GLN A 52 0.48 3.98 -5.49
N VAL A 53 -0.42 3.02 -5.27
CA VAL A 53 -0.06 1.70 -4.73
C VAL A 53 0.96 1.01 -5.63
N TRP A 54 0.83 1.12 -6.95
CA TRP A 54 1.77 0.54 -7.91
C TRP A 54 3.17 1.18 -7.90
N GLN A 55 3.33 2.34 -7.27
CA GLN A 55 4.64 2.96 -7.05
C GLN A 55 5.43 2.30 -5.91
N PHE A 56 4.77 1.46 -5.10
CA PHE A 56 5.36 0.81 -3.94
C PHE A 56 5.26 -0.72 -4.00
N LEU A 57 4.15 -1.24 -4.51
CA LEU A 57 3.86 -2.66 -4.61
C LEU A 57 3.76 -3.08 -6.07
N THR A 58 4.17 -4.31 -6.35
CA THR A 58 3.97 -4.91 -7.68
C THR A 58 2.65 -5.68 -7.74
N LEU A 59 2.06 -5.74 -8.92
CA LEU A 59 0.84 -6.52 -9.16
C LEU A 59 0.98 -7.98 -8.70
N ARG A 60 2.15 -8.59 -8.96
CA ARG A 60 2.44 -9.97 -8.53
C ARG A 60 2.45 -10.11 -7.00
N GLN A 61 3.16 -9.23 -6.29
CA GLN A 61 3.18 -9.25 -4.82
C GLN A 61 1.77 -9.10 -4.23
N VAL A 62 0.97 -8.19 -4.79
CA VAL A 62 -0.41 -7.99 -4.36
C VAL A 62 -1.24 -9.23 -4.65
N ALA A 63 -1.13 -9.84 -5.83
CA ALA A 63 -1.86 -11.05 -6.19
C ALA A 63 -1.50 -12.25 -5.30
N GLU A 64 -0.20 -12.50 -5.09
CA GLU A 64 0.31 -13.59 -4.24
C GLU A 64 -0.14 -13.44 -2.78
N SER A 65 -0.11 -12.20 -2.27
CA SER A 65 -0.49 -11.89 -0.88
C SER A 65 -1.97 -11.55 -0.72
N PHE A 66 -2.75 -11.49 -1.81
CA PHE A 66 -4.15 -11.07 -1.77
C PHE A 66 -5.04 -11.90 -0.84
N PRO A 67 -4.89 -13.24 -0.73
CA PRO A 67 -5.69 -14.03 0.21
C PRO A 67 -5.54 -13.56 1.66
N GLN A 68 -4.35 -13.06 2.03
CA GLN A 68 -4.05 -12.56 3.38
C GLN A 68 -4.41 -11.07 3.52
N LEU A 69 -4.27 -10.27 2.46
CA LEU A 69 -4.61 -8.85 2.45
C LEU A 69 -6.13 -8.61 2.42
N SER A 70 -6.88 -9.41 1.65
CA SER A 70 -8.32 -9.28 1.43
C SER A 70 -9.16 -9.05 2.70
N PRO A 71 -9.01 -9.82 3.80
CA PRO A 71 -9.76 -9.57 5.04
C PRO A 71 -9.43 -8.22 5.69
N MET A 72 -8.23 -7.67 5.46
CA MET A 72 -7.78 -6.41 6.05
C MET A 72 -8.26 -5.17 5.29
N LEU A 73 -8.64 -5.31 4.01
CA LEU A 73 -9.01 -4.20 3.12
C LEU A 73 -10.44 -3.65 3.37
N GLY A 74 -11.29 -4.42 4.05
CA GLY A 74 -12.65 -4.02 4.39
C GLY A 74 -13.45 -3.55 3.16
N ARG A 75 -13.90 -2.28 3.18
CA ARG A 75 -14.72 -1.68 2.11
C ARG A 75 -14.02 -1.55 0.76
N ARG A 76 -12.69 -1.49 0.72
CA ARG A 76 -11.93 -1.42 -0.54
C ARG A 76 -11.65 -2.78 -1.17
N ARG A 77 -11.91 -3.88 -0.45
CA ARG A 77 -11.76 -5.26 -0.96
C ARG A 77 -12.39 -5.48 -2.35
N PRO A 78 -13.68 -5.16 -2.61
CA PRO A 78 -14.30 -5.44 -3.91
C PRO A 78 -13.61 -4.72 -5.08
N VAL A 79 -13.07 -3.52 -4.86
CA VAL A 79 -12.30 -2.80 -5.89
C VAL A 79 -11.03 -3.57 -6.24
N TRP A 80 -10.28 -4.01 -5.23
CA TRP A 80 -9.05 -4.78 -5.43
C TRP A 80 -9.32 -6.17 -6.03
N GLU A 81 -10.39 -6.83 -5.61
CA GLU A 81 -10.82 -8.11 -6.17
C GLU A 81 -11.15 -7.98 -7.66
N HIS A 82 -11.85 -6.91 -8.04
CA HIS A 82 -12.14 -6.60 -9.44
C HIS A 82 -10.86 -6.33 -10.25
N LEU A 83 -9.93 -5.53 -9.71
CA LEU A 83 -8.66 -5.22 -10.38
C LEU A 83 -7.79 -6.46 -10.60
N LEU A 84 -7.68 -7.33 -9.60
CA LEU A 84 -6.90 -8.56 -9.71
C LEU A 84 -7.55 -9.55 -10.67
N ARG A 85 -8.89 -9.66 -10.65
CA ARG A 85 -9.63 -10.47 -11.62
C ARG A 85 -9.38 -9.98 -13.05
N ALA A 86 -9.52 -8.67 -13.29
CA ALA A 86 -9.26 -8.09 -14.61
C ALA A 86 -7.80 -8.33 -15.05
N ALA A 87 -6.84 -8.20 -14.14
CA ALA A 87 -5.43 -8.46 -14.43
C ALA A 87 -5.15 -9.91 -14.82
N HIS A 88 -5.81 -10.87 -14.15
CA HIS A 88 -5.75 -12.29 -14.49
C HIS A 88 -6.38 -12.58 -15.86
N GLU A 89 -7.54 -11.97 -16.16
CA GLU A 89 -8.18 -12.10 -17.48
C GLU A 89 -7.32 -11.52 -18.62
N LEU A 90 -6.50 -10.50 -18.34
CA LEU A 90 -5.54 -9.89 -19.26
C LEU A 90 -4.22 -10.69 -19.40
N GLY A 91 -4.04 -11.79 -18.66
CA GLY A 91 -2.81 -12.58 -18.67
C GLY A 91 -1.59 -11.84 -18.08
N ARG A 92 -1.81 -10.85 -17.21
CA ARG A 92 -0.75 -10.10 -16.51
C ARG A 92 -0.27 -10.80 -15.25
N ILE A 93 -1.06 -11.75 -14.73
CA ILE A 93 -0.79 -12.64 -13.60
C ILE A 93 -1.41 -14.01 -13.87
#